data_AF-A0A377X148-F1
#
_entry.id   AF-A0A377X148-F1
#
_cell.length_a   1.000
_cell.length_b   1.000
_cell.length_c   1.000
_cell.angle_alpha   90.00
_cell.angle_beta   90.00
_cell.angle_gamma   90.00
#
_symmetry.space_group_name_H-M   'P 1'
#
loop_
_entity.id
_entity.type
_entity.pdbx_description
1 polymer ?
#
loop_
_entity_poly.entity_id
_entity_poly.type
_entity_poly.pdbx_seq_one_letter_code
_entity_poly.pdbx_strand_id
1 'polypeptide(L)' 'MLIQGRTVITGDVIVEHQVSINDEVQIAAQEGEAIHLRGPKTLDGQQHITRTPLLGAL' A
#
# COMPACT_ATOMS: atom_id res chain seq x y z
N MET A 1 -11.36 2.35 -3.63
CA MET A 1 -10.10 2.82 -3.03
C MET A 1 -10.04 4.33 -3.17
N LEU A 2 -9.26 5.00 -2.34
CA LEU A 2 -8.87 6.39 -2.51
C LEU A 2 -7.33 6.44 -2.49
N ILE A 3 -6.73 7.09 -3.47
CA ILE A 3 -5.29 7.35 -3.52
C ILE A 3 -5.12 8.84 -3.75
N GLN A 4 -4.46 9.52 -2.81
CA GLN A 4 -4.26 10.97 -2.85
C GLN A 4 -2.96 11.38 -2.16
N GLY A 5 -2.51 12.61 -2.39
CA GLY A 5 -1.21 13.09 -1.91
C GLY A 5 -0.06 12.72 -2.87
N ARG A 6 1.15 12.62 -2.33
CA ARG A 6 2.37 12.18 -3.03
C ARG A 6 2.57 10.67 -2.81
N THR A 7 1.61 9.89 -3.29
CA THR A 7 1.73 8.42 -3.30
C THR A 7 2.50 7.94 -4.52
N VAL A 8 3.41 6.98 -4.34
CA VAL A 8 4.07 6.26 -5.43
C VAL A 8 3.83 4.76 -5.27
N ILE A 9 3.28 4.11 -6.30
CA ILE A 9 3.02 2.67 -6.33
C ILE A 9 3.72 2.09 -7.54
N THR A 10 4.62 1.13 -7.32
CA THR A 10 5.42 0.49 -8.38
C THR A 10 5.49 -1.02 -8.20
N GLY A 11 5.45 -1.74 -9.33
CA GLY A 11 5.49 -3.22 -9.37
C GLY A 11 4.10 -3.85 -9.30
N ASP A 12 4.06 -5.14 -8.97
CA ASP A 12 2.82 -5.90 -8.81
C ASP A 12 2.18 -5.66 -7.44
N VAL A 13 1.17 -4.77 -7.42
CA VAL A 13 0.48 -4.33 -6.20
C VAL A 13 -1.01 -4.49 -6.37
N ILE A 14 -1.60 -5.32 -5.51
CA ILE A 14 -3.04 -5.59 -5.46
C ILE A 14 -3.64 -4.78 -4.32
N VAL A 15 -4.56 -3.86 -4.63
CA VAL A 15 -5.26 -3.02 -3.65
C VAL A 15 -6.75 -3.32 -3.67
N GLU A 16 -7.26 -3.89 -2.58
CA GLU A 16 -8.61 -4.45 -2.53
C GLU A 16 -9.34 -4.10 -1.23
N HIS A 17 -10.67 -4.06 -1.28
CA HIS A 17 -11.55 -3.86 -0.12
C HIS A 17 -11.22 -2.61 0.74
N GLN A 18 -11.78 -1.45 0.40
CA GLN A 18 -11.74 -0.24 1.27
C GLN A 18 -10.35 0.12 1.82
N VAL A 19 -9.39 0.29 0.92
CA VAL A 19 -8.08 0.86 1.23
C VAL A 19 -8.07 2.35 0.85
N SER A 20 -7.57 3.18 1.76
CA SER A 20 -7.26 4.60 1.54
C SER A 20 -5.76 4.82 1.69
N ILE A 21 -5.14 5.50 0.73
CA ILE A 21 -3.72 5.81 0.72
C ILE A 21 -3.58 7.33 0.57
N ASN A 22 -2.89 7.97 1.52
CA ASN A 22 -2.79 9.42 1.64
C ASN A 22 -1.32 9.87 1.74
N ASP A 23 -1.09 11.19 1.74
CA ASP A 23 0.20 11.81 2.07
C ASP A 23 1.40 11.29 1.28
N GLU A 24 2.47 10.83 1.93
CA GLU A 24 3.75 10.42 1.33
C GLU A 24 3.99 8.92 1.49
N VAL A 25 3.08 8.11 0.96
CA VAL A 25 3.19 6.64 0.98
C VAL A 25 3.92 6.14 -0.27
N GLN A 26 4.97 5.35 -0.06
CA GLN A 26 5.67 4.59 -1.11
C GLN A 26 5.36 3.10 -0.99
N ILE A 27 4.89 2.48 -2.07
CA ILE A 27 4.63 1.04 -2.15
C ILE A 27 5.41 0.49 -3.34
N ALA A 28 6.36 -0.41 -3.08
CA ALA A 28 7.23 -0.95 -4.12
C ALA A 28 7.36 -2.47 -3.99
N ALA A 29 6.73 -3.21 -4.91
CA ALA A 29 6.91 -4.65 -5.01
C ALA A 29 8.26 -4.97 -5.65
N GLN A 30 8.97 -5.97 -5.11
CA GLN A 30 10.19 -6.49 -5.72
C GLN A 30 9.84 -7.29 -6.98
N GLU A 31 10.80 -7.41 -7.91
CA GLU A 31 10.61 -8.20 -9.12
C GLU A 31 10.25 -9.65 -8.77
N GLY A 32 9.16 -10.16 -9.36
CA GLY A 32 8.64 -11.51 -9.08
C GLY A 32 7.87 -11.66 -7.77
N GLU A 33 7.71 -10.59 -6.98
CA GLU A 33 6.88 -10.57 -5.77
C GLU A 33 5.61 -9.72 -5.97
N ALA A 34 4.56 -10.04 -5.21
CA ALA A 34 3.32 -9.26 -5.17
C ALA A 34 3.05 -8.70 -3.76
N ILE A 35 2.57 -7.46 -3.69
CA ILE A 35 2.10 -6.83 -2.44
C ILE A 35 0.57 -6.80 -2.44
N HIS A 36 -0.04 -7.45 -1.44
CA HIS A 36 -1.49 -7.40 -1.22
C HIS A 36 -1.84 -6.41 -0.11
N LEU A 37 -2.56 -5.36 -0.48
CA LEU A 37 -3.16 -4.39 0.43
C LEU A 37 -4.66 -4.64 0.46
N ARG A 38 -5.12 -5.30 1.53
CA ARG A 38 -6.54 -5.61 1.75
C ARG A 38 -7.06 -4.88 2.97
N GLY A 39 -8.12 -4.11 2.81
CA GLY A 39 -8.71 -3.34 3.90
C GLY A 39 -9.83 -4.06 4.67
N PRO A 40 -10.51 -3.33 5.58
CA PRO A 40 -10.41 -1.88 5.77
C PRO A 40 -9.02 -1.45 6.27
N LYS A 41 -8.37 -0.50 5.58
CA LYS A 41 -7.04 0.00 5.95
C LYS A 41 -6.81 1.42 5.45
N THR A 42 -6.16 2.23 6.28
CA THR A 42 -5.65 3.55 5.89
C THR A 42 -4.13 3.50 5.96
N LEU A 43 -3.48 3.88 4.86
CA LEU A 43 -2.04 4.16 4.81
C LEU A 43 -1.88 5.67 4.66
N ASP A 44 -1.17 6.29 5.59
CA ASP A 44 -1.03 7.74 5.68
C ASP A 44 0.36 8.14 6.21
N GLY A 45 0.63 9.44 6.26
CA GLY A 45 1.93 9.97 6.63
C GLY A 45 3.04 9.51 5.69
N GLN A 46 4.23 9.23 6.26
CA GLN A 46 5.40 8.78 5.52
C GLN A 46 5.63 7.29 5.78
N GLN A 47 5.11 6.44 4.90
CA GLN A 47 5.25 4.98 4.99
C GLN A 47 5.95 4.41 3.75
N HIS A 48 6.72 3.35 3.97
CA HIS A 48 7.36 2.60 2.90
C HIS A 48 6.99 1.11 3.01
N ILE A 49 6.14 0.64 2.10
CA ILE A 49 5.66 -0.73 2.03
C ILE A 49 6.42 -1.46 0.92
N THR A 50 7.17 -2.49 1.27
CA THR A 50 7.93 -3.31 0.30
C THR A 50 7.50 -4.77 0.27
N ARG A 51 6.53 -5.15 1.11
CA ARG A 51 5.99 -6.51 1.24
C ARG A 51 4.52 -6.46 1.68
N THR A 52 3.79 -7.55 1.46
CA THR A 52 2.43 -7.73 1.98
C THR A 52 2.41 -7.57 3.51
N PRO A 53 1.66 -6.61 4.06
CA PRO A 53 1.51 -6.47 5.52
C PRO A 53 0.80 -7.69 6.11
N LEU A 54 1.33 -8.22 7.20
CA LEU A 54 0.66 -9.30 7.94
C LEU A 54 -0.58 -8.74 8.66
N LEU A 55 -1.54 -9.60 8.97
CA LEU A 55 -2.76 -9.20 9.70
C LEU A 55 -2.40 -8.51 11.02
N GLY A 56 -2.95 -7.32 11.24
CA GLY A 56 -2.67 -6.50 12.43
C GLY A 56 -1.35 -5.72 12.39
N ALA A 57 -0.55 -5.86 11.35
CA ALA A 57 0.55 -4.94 11.07
C ALA A 57 0.02 -3.78 10.22
N LEU A 58 0.36 -2.55 10.64
CA LEU A 58 -0.12 -1.25 10.14
C LEU A 58 -1.49 -0.84 10.68
#